data_AF-F9RJ13-F1
#
_entry.id   AF-F9RJ13-F1
#
_cell.length_a   1.000
_cell.length_b   1.000
_cell.length_c   1.000
_cell.angle_alpha   90.00
_cell.angle_beta   90.00
_cell.angle_gamma   90.00
#
_symmetry.space_group_name_H-M   'P 1'
#
loop_
_entity.id
_entity.type
_entity.pdbx_description
1 polymer ?
#
loop_
_entity_poly.entity_id
_entity_poly.type
_entity_poly.pdbx_seq_one_letter_code
_entity_poly.pdbx_strand_id
1 'polypeptide(L)'
;MFYINGWLPNKSTFSWLKKTGKNPTDRAKQGVKRSLLTDANGLPLAVISDGANVHDIKLVLQTLDALECYRPPLQVPLYLDKGYTGQWLHEELVALNYIPHVQSRAEEAASLKQSDDFKAHRWVVERTHSWLNRYRRLLVRWEKKIENYEAMLHFACGLIVWNKSLLG
;
A
#
# COMPACT_ATOMS: atom_id res chain seq x y z
N MET A 1 -0.52 -3.98 2.97
CA MET A 1 0.23 -3.77 1.71
C MET A 1 0.08 -4.98 0.82
N PHE A 2 -0.14 -4.81 -0.49
CA PHE A 2 -0.13 -5.94 -1.43
C PHE A 2 1.14 -5.97 -2.25
N TYR A 3 1.66 -7.19 -2.35
CA TYR A 3 2.79 -7.56 -3.16
C TYR A 3 2.36 -7.69 -4.63
N ILE A 4 2.88 -6.86 -5.54
CA ILE A 4 2.67 -7.02 -6.98
C ILE A 4 4.03 -7.09 -7.66
N ASN A 5 4.40 -8.27 -8.17
CA ASN A 5 5.63 -8.50 -8.92
C ASN A 5 5.58 -7.78 -10.27
N GLY A 6 6.06 -6.54 -10.31
CA GLY A 6 6.38 -5.85 -11.56
C GLY A 6 7.74 -6.34 -12.10
N TRP A 7 7.72 -7.40 -12.90
CA TRP A 7 8.92 -7.88 -13.60
C TRP A 7 9.43 -6.85 -14.60
N LEU A 8 10.73 -6.52 -14.52
CA LEU A 8 11.43 -5.77 -15.55
C LEU A 8 11.97 -6.73 -16.63
N PRO A 9 11.61 -6.57 -17.91
CA PRO A 9 12.30 -7.22 -19.01
C PRO A 9 13.64 -6.50 -19.22
N ASN A 10 14.75 -7.22 -18.97
CA ASN A 10 16.16 -6.83 -19.08
C ASN A 10 16.81 -6.04 -17.93
N LYS A 11 18.01 -6.52 -17.57
CA LYS A 11 18.96 -5.92 -16.62
C LYS A 11 19.64 -4.71 -17.28
N SER A 12 19.22 -3.50 -16.95
CA SER A 12 19.98 -2.28 -17.29
C SER A 12 20.97 -1.90 -16.17
N THR A 13 22.16 -1.48 -16.54
CA THR A 13 23.37 -1.29 -15.71
C THR A 13 23.53 0.13 -15.15
N PHE A 14 22.46 0.76 -14.63
CA PHE A 14 22.58 2.05 -13.94
C PHE A 14 22.00 1.97 -12.53
N SER A 15 22.88 2.20 -11.55
CA SER A 15 22.83 1.68 -10.17
C SER A 15 22.30 2.67 -9.12
N TRP A 16 22.12 3.96 -9.43
CA TRP A 16 22.03 4.99 -8.38
C TRP A 16 20.66 5.69 -8.23
N LEU A 17 19.65 5.30 -9.02
CA LEU A 17 18.27 5.87 -9.00
C LEU A 17 17.18 4.80 -8.85
N LYS A 18 17.56 3.56 -8.55
CA LYS A 18 16.66 2.42 -8.66
C LYS A 18 15.96 2.13 -7.33
N LYS A 19 14.70 2.57 -7.21
CA LYS A 19 13.71 1.93 -6.33
C LYS A 19 13.32 0.53 -6.86
N THR A 20 14.32 -0.32 -7.07
CA THR A 20 14.17 -1.74 -7.43
C THR A 20 15.06 -2.55 -6.53
N GLY A 21 14.52 -3.64 -6.00
CA GLY A 21 15.21 -4.51 -5.07
C GLY A 21 15.20 -5.95 -5.54
N LYS A 22 16.24 -6.70 -5.16
CA LYS A 22 16.19 -8.16 -5.26
C LYS A 22 15.08 -8.67 -4.36
N ASN A 23 14.06 -9.29 -4.94
CA ASN A 23 13.00 -9.92 -4.17
C ASN A 23 13.56 -11.14 -3.41
N PRO A 24 13.54 -11.14 -2.06
CA PRO A 24 14.01 -12.28 -1.27
C PRO A 24 13.21 -13.56 -1.53
N THR A 25 11.96 -13.45 -1.98
CA THR A 25 11.04 -14.58 -2.16
C THR A 25 10.97 -15.10 -3.60
N ASP A 26 11.42 -14.32 -4.60
CA ASP A 26 11.37 -14.71 -6.02
C ASP A 26 12.77 -14.73 -6.65
N ARG A 27 13.62 -15.64 -6.16
CA ARG A 27 14.95 -15.94 -6.74
C ARG A 27 15.82 -14.69 -7.00
N ALA A 28 15.70 -13.67 -6.15
CA ALA A 28 16.42 -12.40 -6.28
C ALA A 28 16.14 -11.60 -7.57
N LYS A 29 14.99 -11.81 -8.23
CA LYS A 29 14.57 -10.96 -9.35
C LYS A 29 14.36 -9.53 -8.90
N GLN A 30 14.64 -8.60 -9.79
CA GLN A 30 14.43 -7.18 -9.53
C GLN A 30 12.94 -6.87 -9.58
N GLY A 31 12.42 -6.32 -8.49
CA GLY A 31 11.02 -5.97 -8.36
C GLY A 31 10.81 -4.65 -7.61
N VAL A 32 9.58 -4.17 -7.71
CA VAL A 32 9.06 -3.02 -6.97
C VAL A 32 7.89 -3.50 -6.13
N LYS A 33 7.79 -3.01 -4.91
CA LYS A 33 6.60 -3.11 -4.08
C LYS A 33 5.93 -1.74 -3.98
N ARG A 34 4.63 -1.74 -3.72
CA ARG A 34 3.84 -0.51 -3.57
C ARG A 34 3.17 -0.55 -2.22
N SER A 35 3.24 0.56 -1.50
CA SER A 35 2.46 0.76 -0.28
C SER A 35 1.32 1.73 -0.61
N LEU A 36 0.11 1.39 -0.14
CA LEU A 36 -1.12 2.08 -0.46
C LEU A 36 -1.89 2.35 0.84
N LEU A 37 -2.29 3.61 1.02
CA LEU A 37 -3.22 4.06 2.05
C LEU A 37 -4.58 4.34 1.39
N THR A 38 -5.65 3.86 2.01
CA THR A 38 -7.02 4.12 1.54
C THR A 38 -7.90 4.60 2.67
N ASP A 39 -9.00 5.27 2.33
CA ASP A 39 -10.11 5.48 3.26
C ASP A 39 -10.91 4.17 3.49
N ALA A 40 -11.98 4.25 4.28
CA ALA A 40 -12.87 3.12 4.57
C ALA A 40 -13.66 2.60 3.34
N ASN A 41 -13.77 3.38 2.27
CA ASN A 41 -14.48 3.02 1.04
C ASN A 41 -13.55 2.52 -0.08
N GLY A 42 -12.23 2.58 0.14
CA GLY A 42 -11.20 2.16 -0.79
C GLY A 42 -10.71 3.26 -1.73
N LEU A 43 -11.01 4.54 -1.44
CA LEU A 43 -10.41 5.68 -2.13
C LEU A 43 -8.90 5.70 -1.81
N PRO A 44 -8.02 5.68 -2.82
CA PRO A 44 -6.59 5.78 -2.59
C PRO A 44 -6.25 7.20 -2.13
N LEU A 45 -5.67 7.31 -0.92
CA LEU A 45 -5.28 8.58 -0.31
C LEU A 45 -3.79 8.88 -0.51
N ALA A 46 -2.96 7.85 -0.45
CA ALA A 46 -1.52 7.96 -0.70
C ALA A 46 -0.99 6.65 -1.28
N VAL A 47 -0.02 6.75 -2.20
CA VAL A 47 0.66 5.60 -2.77
C VAL A 47 2.15 5.92 -2.90
N ILE A 48 2.99 4.99 -2.46
CA ILE A 48 4.43 5.04 -2.69
C ILE A 48 4.91 3.74 -3.32
N SER A 49 6.04 3.82 -4.01
CA SER A 49 6.73 2.65 -4.54
C SER A 49 8.15 2.57 -4.00
N ASP A 50 8.63 1.35 -3.74
CA ASP A 50 10.03 1.10 -3.33
C ASP A 50 10.52 -0.29 -3.79
N GLY A 51 11.82 -0.56 -3.65
CA GLY A 51 12.43 -1.82 -4.03
C GLY A 51 11.83 -3.02 -3.31
N ALA A 52 11.70 -4.15 -4.00
CA ALA A 52 11.12 -5.37 -3.43
C ALA A 52 11.86 -5.94 -2.19
N ASN A 53 13.10 -5.50 -1.94
CA ASN A 53 13.92 -5.89 -0.80
C ASN A 53 13.65 -5.06 0.48
N VAL A 54 13.00 -3.90 0.37
CA VAL A 54 12.75 -3.02 1.52
C VAL A 54 11.68 -3.63 2.42
N HIS A 55 11.92 -3.77 3.73
CA HIS A 55 10.91 -4.36 4.59
C HIS A 55 9.63 -3.51 4.63
N ASP A 56 8.47 -4.13 4.45
CA ASP A 56 7.18 -3.43 4.28
C ASP A 56 6.88 -2.48 5.45
N ILE A 57 7.25 -2.88 6.66
CA ILE A 57 7.10 -2.07 7.88
C ILE A 57 7.73 -0.67 7.77
N LYS A 58 8.84 -0.53 7.01
CA LYS A 58 9.55 0.74 6.83
C LYS A 58 8.80 1.69 5.90
N LEU A 59 7.88 1.15 5.10
CA LEU A 59 7.11 1.92 4.13
C LEU A 59 5.85 2.54 4.74
N VAL A 60 5.43 2.10 5.94
CA VAL A 60 4.22 2.61 6.59
C VAL A 60 4.31 4.12 6.81
N LEU A 61 5.35 4.58 7.50
CA LEU A 61 5.55 6.01 7.78
C LEU A 61 5.71 6.82 6.49
N GLN A 62 6.50 6.34 5.54
CA GLN A 62 6.66 6.98 4.23
C GLN A 62 5.33 7.12 3.47
N THR A 63 4.42 6.15 3.63
CA THR A 63 3.09 6.21 2.98
C THR A 63 2.20 7.25 3.67
N LEU A 64 2.29 7.37 4.99
CA LEU A 64 1.58 8.40 5.74
C LEU A 64 2.12 9.81 5.43
N ASP A 65 3.42 9.94 5.17
CA ASP A 65 4.04 11.21 4.77
C ASP A 65 3.72 11.62 3.33
N ALA A 66 3.46 10.65 2.46
CA ALA A 66 2.95 10.90 1.11
C ALA A 66 1.46 11.30 1.09
N LEU A 67 0.80 11.39 2.24
CA LEU A 67 -0.56 11.87 2.34
C LEU A 67 -0.60 13.37 2.06
N GLU A 68 -1.01 13.73 0.85
CA GLU A 68 -1.13 15.14 0.42
C GLU A 68 -2.40 15.82 0.96
N CYS A 69 -3.35 15.05 1.49
CA CYS A 69 -4.58 15.59 2.07
C CYS A 69 -4.43 15.92 3.55
N TYR A 70 -5.32 16.78 4.05
CA TYR A 70 -5.38 17.18 5.45
C TYR A 70 -5.43 15.95 6.38
N ARG A 71 -4.44 15.85 7.28
CA ARG A 71 -4.47 14.88 8.38
C ARG A 71 -5.55 15.33 9.37
N PRO A 72 -6.53 14.47 9.71
CA PRO A 72 -7.56 14.85 10.67
C PRO A 72 -6.94 15.25 12.02
N PRO A 73 -7.50 16.25 12.71
CA PRO A 73 -6.98 16.72 14.01
C PRO A 73 -7.37 15.78 15.15
N LEU A 74 -8.24 14.81 14.88
CA LEU A 74 -8.72 13.80 15.82
C LEU A 74 -7.93 12.51 15.65
N GLN A 75 -7.87 11.70 16.70
CA GLN A 75 -7.30 10.36 16.61
C GLN A 75 -8.07 9.51 15.59
N VAL A 76 -7.36 8.98 14.60
CA VAL A 76 -7.95 8.17 13.52
C VAL A 76 -7.53 6.71 13.67
N PRO A 77 -8.45 5.74 13.60
CA PRO A 77 -8.07 4.33 13.53
C PRO A 77 -7.32 4.03 12.24
N LEU A 78 -6.14 3.40 12.36
CA LEU A 78 -5.33 2.95 11.24
C LEU A 78 -5.27 1.43 11.22
N TYR A 79 -5.93 0.81 10.24
CA TYR A 79 -5.96 -0.64 10.08
C TYR A 79 -4.73 -1.13 9.32
N LEU A 80 -3.99 -2.05 9.94
CA LEU A 80 -2.73 -2.57 9.45
C LEU A 80 -2.77 -4.09 9.34
N ASP A 81 -1.98 -4.64 8.41
CA ASP A 81 -1.73 -6.07 8.33
C ASP A 81 -0.99 -6.60 9.59
N LYS A 82 -1.22 -7.87 9.92
CA LYS A 82 -0.55 -8.61 11.00
C LYS A 82 0.98 -8.56 10.92
N GLY A 83 1.54 -8.38 9.71
CA GLY A 83 2.99 -8.25 9.53
C GLY A 83 3.61 -6.97 10.11
N TYR A 84 2.80 -6.01 10.57
CA TYR A 84 3.25 -4.71 11.08
C TYR A 84 3.25 -4.64 12.61
N THR A 85 3.92 -5.59 13.27
CA THR A 85 3.94 -5.71 14.75
C THR A 85 5.17 -5.10 15.42
N GLY A 86 5.80 -4.10 14.81
CA GLY A 86 6.98 -3.44 15.40
C GLY A 86 6.59 -2.46 16.50
N GLN A 87 7.18 -2.62 17.70
CA GLN A 87 6.95 -1.70 18.82
C GLN A 87 7.29 -0.25 18.48
N TRP A 88 8.43 -0.03 17.83
CA TRP A 88 8.83 1.30 17.35
C TRP A 88 7.81 1.89 16.37
N LEU A 89 7.19 1.07 15.51
CA LEU A 89 6.19 1.56 14.57
C LEU A 89 4.91 1.97 15.32
N HIS A 90 4.52 1.18 16.32
CA HIS A 90 3.38 1.51 17.16
C HIS A 90 3.56 2.86 17.86
N GLU A 91 4.73 3.12 18.45
CA GLU A 91 5.06 4.39 19.11
C GLU A 91 4.99 5.59 18.15
N GLU A 92 5.57 5.46 16.96
CA GLU A 92 5.52 6.50 15.91
C GLU A 92 4.07 6.78 15.46
N LEU A 93 3.24 5.75 15.29
CA LEU A 93 1.85 5.92 14.87
C LEU A 93 1.02 6.66 15.93
N VAL A 94 1.22 6.32 17.21
CA VAL A 94 0.56 7.02 18.32
C VAL A 94 1.02 8.48 18.40
N ALA A 95 2.31 8.75 18.20
CA ALA A 95 2.84 10.12 18.15
C ALA A 95 2.23 10.95 17.00
N LEU A 96 1.86 10.30 15.90
CA LEU A 96 1.16 10.88 14.76
C LEU A 96 -0.37 10.96 14.92
N ASN A 97 -0.91 10.69 16.11
CA ASN A 97 -2.35 10.63 16.42
C ASN A 97 -3.12 9.53 15.66
N TYR A 98 -2.48 8.41 15.34
CA TYR A 98 -3.17 7.22 14.84
C TYR A 98 -3.41 6.20 15.95
N ILE A 99 -4.54 5.50 15.89
CA ILE A 99 -4.82 4.33 16.72
C ILE A 99 -4.53 3.07 15.88
N PRO A 100 -3.37 2.40 16.05
CA PRO A 100 -3.01 1.26 15.23
C PRO A 100 -3.87 0.04 15.57
N HIS A 101 -4.63 -0.44 14.59
CA HIS A 101 -5.37 -1.70 14.66
C HIS A 101 -4.64 -2.76 13.84
N VAL A 102 -3.87 -3.62 14.52
CA VAL A 102 -3.21 -4.77 13.92
C VAL A 102 -3.99 -6.02 14.33
N GLN A 103 -4.72 -6.62 13.38
CA GLN A 103 -5.48 -7.85 13.62
C GLN A 103 -5.11 -8.94 12.61
N SER A 104 -5.11 -10.18 13.08
CA SER A 104 -4.98 -11.33 12.21
C SER A 104 -6.29 -11.70 11.51
N ARG A 105 -6.21 -12.42 10.38
CA ARG A 105 -7.40 -12.92 9.67
C ARG A 105 -8.30 -13.78 10.57
N ALA A 106 -7.70 -14.53 11.50
CA ALA A 106 -8.45 -15.37 12.43
C ALA A 106 -9.18 -14.52 13.48
N GLU A 107 -8.52 -13.46 13.98
CA GLU A 107 -9.13 -12.50 14.91
C GLU A 107 -10.28 -11.73 14.24
N GLU A 108 -10.09 -11.21 13.03
CA GLU A 108 -11.17 -10.54 12.27
C GLU A 108 -12.37 -11.48 12.06
N ALA A 109 -12.13 -12.75 11.70
CA ALA A 109 -13.18 -13.74 11.51
C ALA A 109 -13.90 -14.12 12.82
N ALA A 110 -13.20 -14.09 13.96
CA ALA A 110 -13.79 -14.30 15.26
C ALA A 110 -14.65 -13.09 15.68
N SER A 111 -14.14 -11.86 15.50
CA SER A 111 -14.88 -10.63 15.79
C SER A 111 -16.16 -10.50 14.95
N LEU A 112 -16.11 -10.86 13.66
CA LEU A 112 -17.29 -10.93 12.79
C LEU A 112 -18.37 -11.91 13.28
N LYS A 113 -17.98 -12.99 13.97
CA LYS A 113 -18.93 -13.96 14.54
C LYS A 113 -19.49 -13.51 15.87
N GLN A 114 -18.79 -12.62 16.57
CA GLN A 114 -19.12 -12.18 17.92
C GLN A 114 -19.99 -10.92 17.93
N SER A 115 -19.93 -10.10 16.88
CA SER A 115 -20.68 -8.85 16.76
C SER A 115 -21.08 -8.58 15.31
N ASP A 116 -22.37 -8.32 15.09
CA ASP A 116 -22.90 -7.90 13.79
C ASP A 116 -22.47 -6.48 13.39
N ASP A 117 -22.03 -5.67 14.36
CA ASP A 117 -21.55 -4.30 14.14
C ASP A 117 -20.07 -4.25 13.69
N PHE A 118 -19.32 -5.35 13.86
CA PHE A 118 -17.93 -5.40 13.46
C PHE A 118 -17.79 -5.51 11.94
N LYS A 119 -17.00 -4.61 11.34
CA LYS A 119 -16.66 -4.66 9.90
C LYS A 119 -15.18 -4.96 9.75
N ALA A 120 -14.84 -6.00 9.00
CA ALA A 120 -13.47 -6.22 8.58
C ALA A 120 -13.05 -5.11 7.61
N HIS A 121 -12.07 -4.30 7.97
CA HIS A 121 -11.62 -3.16 7.15
C HIS A 121 -10.49 -3.53 6.19
N ARG A 122 -9.81 -4.66 6.44
CA ARG A 122 -8.66 -5.09 5.64
C ARG A 122 -8.98 -5.30 4.16
N TRP A 123 -10.14 -5.91 3.86
CA TRP A 123 -10.55 -6.22 2.48
C TRP A 123 -10.56 -4.98 1.58
N VAL A 124 -10.76 -3.79 2.15
CA VAL A 124 -10.85 -2.52 1.43
C VAL A 124 -9.55 -2.24 0.68
N VAL A 125 -8.41 -2.30 1.37
CA VAL A 125 -7.09 -2.10 0.76
C VAL A 125 -6.78 -3.21 -0.25
N GLU A 126 -7.16 -4.46 0.04
CA GLU A 126 -6.98 -5.59 -0.88
C GLU A 126 -7.76 -5.37 -2.19
N ARG A 127 -8.99 -4.87 -2.10
CA ARG A 127 -9.85 -4.53 -3.22
C ARG A 127 -9.28 -3.40 -4.06
N THR A 128 -8.83 -2.31 -3.44
CA THR A 128 -8.23 -1.18 -4.17
C THR A 128 -6.96 -1.61 -4.90
N HIS A 129 -6.13 -2.47 -4.29
CA HIS A 129 -5.00 -3.08 -4.97
C HIS A 129 -5.42 -3.96 -6.16
N SER A 130 -6.52 -4.71 -6.04
CA SER A 130 -7.08 -5.48 -7.16
C SER A 130 -7.49 -4.58 -8.33
N TRP A 131 -8.06 -3.40 -8.06
CA TRP A 131 -8.35 -2.41 -9.11
C TRP A 131 -7.08 -1.89 -9.78
N LEU A 132 -6.04 -1.56 -9.00
CA LEU A 132 -4.74 -1.17 -9.55
C LEU A 132 -4.13 -2.27 -10.43
N ASN A 133 -4.37 -3.55 -10.12
CA ASN A 133 -3.93 -4.69 -10.94
C ASN A 133 -4.69 -4.88 -12.25
N ARG A 134 -5.91 -4.33 -12.37
CA ARG A 134 -6.67 -4.36 -13.63
C ARG A 134 -6.08 -3.43 -14.69
N TYR A 135 -5.30 -2.44 -14.29
CA TYR A 135 -4.51 -1.64 -15.22
C TYR A 135 -3.30 -2.46 -15.66
N ARG A 136 -3.37 -3.06 -16.86
CA ARG A 136 -2.30 -3.90 -17.43
C ARG A 136 -0.92 -3.23 -17.42
N ARG A 137 -0.89 -1.89 -17.56
CA ARG A 137 0.34 -1.10 -17.50
C ARG A 137 1.01 -1.11 -16.12
N LEU A 138 0.22 -1.27 -15.06
CA LEU A 138 0.71 -1.36 -13.69
C LEU A 138 0.98 -2.79 -13.26
N LEU A 139 0.20 -3.77 -13.73
CA LEU A 139 0.35 -5.18 -13.35
C LEU A 139 1.79 -5.67 -13.57
N VAL A 140 2.35 -5.35 -14.74
CA VAL A 140 3.76 -5.60 -15.06
C VAL A 140 4.45 -4.25 -15.23
N ARG A 141 5.58 -4.06 -14.55
CA ARG A 141 6.35 -2.82 -14.64
C ARG A 141 7.14 -2.81 -15.96
N TRP A 142 6.65 -2.05 -16.93
CA TRP A 142 7.37 -1.78 -18.19
C TRP A 142 8.34 -0.58 -18.06
N GLU A 143 8.10 0.27 -17.07
CA GLU A 143 8.75 1.56 -16.94
C GLU A 143 10.16 1.42 -16.37
N LYS A 144 11.16 1.79 -17.18
CA LYS A 144 12.58 1.77 -16.79
C LYS A 144 12.89 2.78 -15.69
N LYS A 145 12.31 3.99 -15.82
CA LYS A 145 12.42 5.09 -14.85
C LYS A 145 11.36 4.94 -13.75
N ILE A 146 11.70 5.28 -12.51
CA ILE A 146 10.77 5.15 -11.38
C ILE A 146 9.70 6.22 -11.42
N GLU A 147 10.09 7.42 -11.83
CA GLU A 147 9.26 8.61 -11.97
C GLU A 147 8.10 8.34 -12.93
N ASN A 148 8.38 7.67 -14.06
CA ASN A 148 7.35 7.27 -15.02
C ASN A 148 6.39 6.22 -14.43
N TYR A 149 6.90 5.30 -13.60
CA TYR A 149 6.09 4.29 -12.95
C TYR A 149 5.17 4.91 -11.89
N GLU A 150 5.71 5.82 -11.08
CA GLU A 150 4.97 6.58 -10.08
C GLU A 150 3.90 7.45 -10.75
N ALA A 151 4.21 8.14 -11.85
CA ALA A 151 3.23 8.89 -12.64
C ALA A 151 2.05 8.00 -13.10
N MET A 152 2.34 6.78 -13.58
CA MET A 152 1.30 5.83 -13.97
C MET A 152 0.48 5.32 -12.77
N LEU A 153 1.11 5.14 -11.60
CA LEU A 153 0.41 4.77 -10.37
C LEU A 153 -0.55 5.88 -9.92
N HIS A 154 -0.09 7.13 -9.88
CA HIS A 154 -0.92 8.27 -9.54
C HIS A 154 -2.05 8.46 -10.56
N PHE A 155 -1.78 8.28 -11.85
CA PHE A 155 -2.83 8.35 -12.88
C PHE A 155 -3.93 7.31 -12.65
N ALA A 156 -3.57 6.05 -12.36
CA ALA A 156 -4.55 5.02 -12.04
C ALA A 156 -5.31 5.31 -10.74
N CYS A 157 -4.65 5.85 -9.71
CA CYS A 157 -5.32 6.29 -8.48
C CYS A 157 -6.34 7.40 -8.77
N GLY A 158 -5.98 8.39 -9.61
CA GLY A 158 -6.89 9.43 -10.07
C GLY A 158 -8.12 8.88 -10.79
N LEU A 159 -7.95 7.88 -11.66
CA LEU A 159 -9.08 7.19 -12.32
C LEU A 159 -9.98 6.45 -11.32
N ILE A 160 -9.40 5.82 -10.29
CA ILE A 160 -10.19 5.17 -9.22
C ILE A 160 -11.00 6.20 -8.45
N VAL A 161 -10.38 7.31 -8.03
CA VAL A 161 -11.05 8.41 -7.31
C VAL A 161 -12.15 9.01 -8.18
N TRP A 162 -11.87 9.30 -9.45
CA TRP A 162 -12.84 9.83 -10.41
C TRP A 162 -14.07 8.93 -10.51
N ASN A 163 -13.86 7.64 -10.78
CA ASN A 163 -14.96 6.67 -10.91
C ASN A 163 -15.79 6.56 -9.62
N LYS A 164 -15.14 6.59 -8.45
CA LYS A 164 -15.83 6.56 -7.16
C LYS A 164 -16.62 7.82 -6.87
N SER A 165 -16.09 8.98 -7.22
CA SER A 165 -16.79 10.26 -7.03
C SER A 165 -18.04 10.40 -7.91
N LEU A 166 -18.04 9.76 -9.09
CA LEU A 166 -19.17 9.80 -10.02
C LEU A 166 -20.24 8.75 -9.75
N LEU A 167 -19.87 7.58 -9.23
CA LEU A 167 -20.76 6.41 -9.21
C LEU A 167 -21.33 6.07 -7.81
N GLY A 168 -20.86 6.71 -6.74
CA GLY A 168 -21.32 6.44 -5.36
C GLY A 168 -20.99 5.03 -4.88
#